data_AF-F8CI94-F1
#
_entry.id   AF-F8CI94-F1
#
_cell.length_a   1.000
_cell.length_b   1.000
_cell.length_c   1.000
_cell.angle_alpha   90.00
_cell.angle_beta   90.00
_cell.angle_gamma   90.00
#
_symmetry.space_group_name_H-M   'P 1'
#
loop_
_entity.id
_entity.type
_entity.pdbx_description
1 polymer ?
#
loop_
_entity_poly.entity_id
_entity_poly.type
_entity_poly.pdbx_seq_one_letter_code
_entity_poly.pdbx_strand_id
1 'polypeptide(L)' 'MAKLILMSVLILTIALPAKAARDPHPVRGLKKAILWFVLFNAAYTYGVVVWVPRLGFG' A
#
# COMPACT_ATOMS: atom_id res chain seq x y z
N MET A 1 3.43 2.91 16.68
CA MET A 1 3.46 1.94 15.56
C MET A 1 2.22 2.05 14.67
N ALA A 2 1.01 2.16 15.25
CA ALA A 2 -0.22 2.39 14.47
C ALA A 2 -0.18 3.62 13.54
N LYS A 3 0.45 4.73 13.97
CA LYS A 3 0.64 5.92 13.12
C LYS A 3 1.42 5.61 11.84
N LEU A 4 2.46 4.77 11.90
CA LEU A 4 3.24 4.36 10.72
C LEU A 4 2.42 3.49 9.77
N ILE A 5 1.59 2.59 10.31
CA ILE A 5 0.65 1.80 9.52
C ILE A 5 -0.33 2.73 8.79
N LEU A 6 -0.87 3.74 9.46
CA LEU A 6 -1.74 4.75 8.83
C LEU A 6 -1.01 5.57 7.76
N MET A 7 0.21 6.02 8.05
CA MET A 7 1.02 6.79 7.09
C MET A 7 1.41 5.96 5.87
N SER A 8 1.59 4.65 6.02
CA SER A 8 1.90 3.77 4.89
C SER A 8 0.78 3.80 3.84
N VAL A 9 -0.49 3.84 4.27
CA VAL A 9 -1.66 3.98 3.39
C VAL A 9 -1.60 5.29 2.62
N LEU A 10 -1.39 6.41 3.33
CA LEU A 10 -1.33 7.75 2.72
C LEU A 10 -0.21 7.88 1.69
N ILE A 11 0.96 7.32 1.98
CA ILE A 11 2.11 7.39 1.06
C ILE A 11 1.85 6.49 -0.16
N LEU A 12 1.35 5.27 0.04
CA LEU A 12 1.23 4.30 -1.04
C LEU A 12 0.05 4.55 -1.97
N THR A 13 -1.02 5.21 -1.51
CA THR A 13 -2.10 5.68 -2.39
C THR A 13 -1.63 6.75 -3.38
N ILE A 14 -0.54 7.46 -3.09
CA ILE A 14 0.03 8.45 -4.02
C ILE A 14 1.19 7.83 -4.80
N ALA A 15 2.10 7.11 -4.13
CA ALA A 15 3.32 6.59 -4.73
C ALA A 15 3.06 5.51 -5.80
N LEU A 16 2.11 4.61 -5.57
CA LEU A 16 1.76 3.55 -6.54
C LEU A 16 1.22 4.11 -7.86
N PRO A 17 0.19 4.97 -7.87
CA PRO A 17 -0.29 5.57 -9.11
C PRO A 17 0.74 6.52 -9.73
N ALA A 18 1.49 7.30 -8.93
CA ALA A 18 2.54 8.16 -9.47
C ALA A 18 3.64 7.37 -10.20
N LYS A 19 4.01 6.20 -9.68
CA LYS A 19 4.96 5.29 -10.34
C LYS A 19 4.36 4.65 -11.59
N ALA A 20 3.10 4.21 -11.53
CA ALA A 20 2.41 3.61 -12.67
C ALA A 20 2.13 4.60 -13.80
N ALA A 21 1.87 5.87 -13.48
CA ALA A 21 1.66 6.94 -14.45
C ALA A 21 2.91 7.25 -15.30
N ARG A 22 4.10 6.85 -14.84
CA ARG A 22 5.36 6.97 -15.59
C ARG A 22 5.58 5.84 -16.61
N ASP A 23 4.75 4.79 -16.62
CA ASP A 23 4.88 3.71 -17.60
C ASP A 23 4.32 4.17 -18.96
N PRO A 24 5.10 4.09 -20.06
CA PRO A 24 4.67 4.53 -21.39
C PRO A 24 3.62 3.63 -22.06
N HIS A 25 3.22 2.52 -21.41
CA HIS A 25 2.15 1.64 -21.88
C HIS A 25 1.05 1.55 -20.82
N PRO A 26 -0.17 2.07 -21.08
CA PRO A 26 -1.19 2.25 -20.06
C PRO A 26 -1.67 0.93 -19.45
N VAL A 27 -1.84 -0.11 -20.26
CA VAL A 27 -2.29 -1.44 -19.79
C VAL A 27 -1.23 -2.12 -18.92
N ARG A 28 0.06 -1.94 -19.24
CA ARG A 28 1.17 -2.48 -18.43
C ARG A 28 1.29 -1.74 -17.10
N GLY A 29 1.17 -0.41 -17.12
CA GLY A 29 1.12 0.42 -15.92
C GLY A 29 -0.05 0.03 -15.02
N LEU A 30 -1.24 -0.17 -15.58
CA LEU A 30 -2.43 -0.61 -14.85
C LEU A 30 -2.25 -1.99 -14.21
N LYS A 31 -1.78 -3.00 -14.96
CA LYS A 31 -1.54 -4.35 -14.41
C LYS A 31 -0.53 -4.32 -13.26
N LYS A 32 0.56 -3.56 -13.40
CA LYS A 32 1.52 -3.37 -12.31
C LYS A 32 0.89 -2.64 -11.12
N ALA A 33 0.13 -1.56 -11.35
CA ALA A 33 -0.52 -0.80 -10.29
C ALA A 33 -1.46 -1.69 -9.47
N ILE A 34 -2.28 -2.49 -10.15
CA ILE A 34 -3.18 -3.46 -9.52
C ILE A 34 -2.37 -4.49 -8.71
N LEU A 35 -1.32 -5.08 -9.30
CA LEU A 35 -0.47 -6.04 -8.59
C LEU A 35 0.14 -5.44 -7.32
N TRP A 36 0.72 -4.25 -7.42
CA TRP A 36 1.30 -3.56 -6.26
C TRP A 36 0.25 -3.17 -5.22
N PHE A 37 -0.94 -2.77 -5.66
CA PHE A 37 -2.04 -2.43 -4.76
C PHE A 37 -2.54 -3.66 -4.00
N VAL A 38 -2.68 -4.81 -4.66
CA VAL A 38 -3.04 -6.08 -4.02
C VAL A 38 -1.97 -6.52 -3.04
N LEU A 39 -0.69 -6.48 -3.42
CA LEU A 39 0.42 -6.80 -2.53
C LEU A 39 0.46 -5.89 -1.31
N PHE A 40 0.24 -4.58 -1.51
CA PHE A 40 0.16 -3.63 -0.41
C PHE A 40 -0.99 -3.96 0.55
N ASN A 41 -2.19 -4.23 0.02
CA ASN A 41 -3.33 -4.58 0.87
C ASN A 41 -3.07 -5.87 1.65
N ALA A 42 -2.49 -6.90 1.02
CA ALA A 42 -2.14 -8.14 1.72
C ALA A 42 -1.15 -7.89 2.87
N ALA A 43 -0.09 -7.10 2.63
CA ALA A 43 0.88 -6.73 3.65
C ALA A 43 0.27 -5.84 4.74
N TYR A 44 -0.59 -4.89 4.36
CA TYR A 44 -1.28 -3.99 5.27
C TYR A 44 -2.24 -4.77 6.19
N THR A 45 -3.08 -5.65 5.64
CA THR A 45 -3.98 -6.51 6.42
C THR A 45 -3.19 -7.38 7.38
N TYR A 46 -2.09 -8.00 6.94
CA TYR A 46 -1.23 -8.78 7.83
C TYR A 46 -0.66 -7.92 8.97
N GLY A 47 -0.12 -6.74 8.64
CA GLY A 47 0.40 -5.78 9.62
C GLY A 47 -0.68 -5.35 10.62
N VAL A 48 -1.89 -5.05 10.15
CA VAL A 48 -3.01 -4.68 11.01
C VAL A 48 -3.40 -5.85 11.92
N VAL A 49 -3.67 -7.03 11.37
CA VAL A 49 -4.15 -8.18 12.17
C VAL A 49 -3.11 -8.65 13.19
N VAL A 50 -1.83 -8.65 12.83
CA VAL A 50 -0.80 -9.23 13.69
C VAL A 50 -0.17 -8.20 14.63
N TRP A 51 -0.01 -6.94 14.22
CA TRP A 51 0.81 -5.96 14.93
C TRP A 51 -0.03 -4.93 15.69
N VAL A 52 -1.21 -4.56 15.19
CA VAL A 52 -2.06 -3.56 15.86
C VAL A 52 -2.59 -4.06 17.20
N PRO A 53 -3.07 -5.31 17.37
CA PRO A 53 -3.49 -5.82 18.68
C PRO A 53 -2.37 -5.86 19.70
N ARG A 54 -1.11 -6.02 19.24
CA ARG A 54 0.08 -6.12 20.09
C ARG A 54 0.66 -4.76 20.50
N LEU A 55 0.41 -3.72 19.70
CA LEU A 55 1.09 -2.43 19.82
C LEU A 55 0.14 -1.25 20.09
N GLY A 56 -1.18 -1.46 19.97
CA GLY A 56 -2.22 -0.48 20.26
C GLY A 56 -2.26 0.72 19.30
N PHE A 57 -3.43 1.36 19.22
CA PHE A 57 -3.57 2.74 18.75
C PHE A 57 -3.34 3.67 19.94
N GLY A 58 -2.08 3.80 20.37
CA GLY A 58 -1.67 4.78 21.37
C GLY A 58 -1.65 6.19 20.80
#